data_AF-A0A7C5WD91-F1
#
_entry.id   AF-A0A7C5WD91-F1
#
_cell.length_a   1.000
_cell.length_b   1.000
_cell.length_c   1.000
_cell.angle_alpha   90.00
_cell.angle_beta   90.00
_cell.angle_gamma   90.00
#
_symmetry.space_group_name_H-M   'P 1'
#
loop_
_entity.id
_entity.type
_entity.pdbx_description
1 polymer ?
#
loop_
_entity_poly.entity_id
_entity_poly.type
_entity_poly.pdbx_seq_one_letter_code
_entity_poly.pdbx_strand_id
1 'polypeptide(L)'
;MRRYGFNKFLSLKRIRQIYGATFFIVFFLLILATDFKHLKGYEVNLFLKIDPLVTITTILSSWTLYRGLALGLITIILTLFLGRFFCSWICPMGLLNQWISNIFNRRRPADDYRINMYRPVYRLKYYILTGLLLLSLAGTIQAGLLDPISLITRTASVTVLPLFHYLTGTIYVKKPLYHGGVLIGIIFVAILFLNRFITRLWCRLLCPLGAMLGMLSRFSIFRIWRDVQRCNDCMKCLRNCHGGCNPHRDVVYSECYLCMNCIDDCPEGAIHYGLQKETSSVQSGIDLNRRRLVETALATVVIYPIMRSTVSASTRAEPEVIRPPGSLPEEDFLKRCLKCGECMRVCPTNAIQPALLEGGFETLWTPILINRIGYCEYNCVLCGHVCPTGAIKPLKVAEKIGAPPYKKPVKIGTAFYDRGRCLPWAMNIECIVCEEVCPTSPKAIWFEHVDVTLRDGKKKTLKRPHVDPQLCIGCGICEYKCPVHDLAAIRVSSIGETRSRRNQLILKLQ
;
A
#
# COMPACT_ATOMS: atom_id res chain seq x y z
N MET A 1 48.21 -27.32 6.39
CA MET A 1 47.65 -27.16 5.04
C MET A 1 46.53 -26.11 5.08
N ARG A 2 46.90 -24.85 4.82
CA ARG A 2 46.02 -23.68 4.69
C ARG A 2 45.80 -23.45 3.20
N ARG A 3 44.62 -23.75 2.65
CA ARG A 3 44.20 -23.25 1.33
C ARG A 3 42.70 -23.03 1.32
N TYR A 4 42.30 -21.78 1.55
CA TYR A 4 41.31 -21.03 0.78
C TYR A 4 41.38 -19.58 1.27
N GLY A 5 42.43 -18.88 0.83
CA GLY A 5 42.52 -17.43 0.91
C GLY A 5 41.57 -16.82 -0.13
N PHE A 6 40.26 -16.93 0.08
CA PHE A 6 39.34 -15.98 -0.51
C PHE A 6 39.58 -14.66 0.21
N ASN A 7 39.94 -13.60 -0.52
CA ASN A 7 40.03 -12.24 0.01
C ASN A 7 38.83 -11.98 0.95
N LYS A 8 39.07 -11.87 2.26
CA LYS A 8 38.04 -11.67 3.30
C LYS A 8 37.14 -10.44 3.02
N PHE A 9 37.57 -9.57 2.12
CA PHE A 9 36.83 -8.40 1.65
C PHE A 9 35.70 -8.70 0.64
N LEU A 10 35.78 -9.78 -0.15
CA LEU A 10 34.83 -10.12 -1.22
C LEU A 10 34.02 -11.41 -0.91
N SER A 11 33.59 -11.59 0.34
CA SER A 11 32.66 -12.70 0.64
C SER A 11 31.27 -12.42 0.05
N LEU A 12 30.58 -13.47 -0.43
CA LEU A 12 29.24 -13.34 -1.01
C LEU A 12 28.24 -12.70 -0.04
N LYS A 13 28.42 -12.92 1.27
CA LYS A 13 27.65 -12.27 2.32
C LYS A 13 27.87 -10.75 2.37
N ARG A 14 29.11 -10.28 2.24
CA ARG A 14 29.43 -8.84 2.23
C ARG A 14 28.86 -8.16 0.99
N ILE A 15 29.01 -8.78 -0.18
CA ILE A 15 28.42 -8.28 -1.42
C ILE A 15 26.90 -8.12 -1.23
N ARG A 16 26.22 -9.16 -0.75
CA ARG A 16 24.78 -9.09 -0.43
C ARG A 16 24.44 -7.97 0.56
N GLN A 17 25.23 -7.80 1.63
CA GLN A 17 24.99 -6.76 2.63
C GLN A 17 25.10 -5.36 2.02
N ILE A 18 26.11 -5.12 1.19
CA ILE A 18 26.30 -3.86 0.47
C ILE A 18 25.10 -3.60 -0.45
N TYR A 19 24.75 -4.57 -1.32
CA TYR A 19 23.60 -4.46 -2.21
C TYR A 19 22.29 -4.18 -1.45
N GLY A 20 22.02 -4.95 -0.40
CA GLY A 20 20.83 -4.76 0.43
C GLY A 20 20.78 -3.38 1.06
N ALA A 21 21.90 -2.90 1.63
CA ALA A 21 21.99 -1.56 2.20
C ALA A 21 21.79 -0.47 1.15
N THR A 22 22.39 -0.60 -0.04
CA THR A 22 22.20 0.33 -1.15
C THR A 22 20.74 0.42 -1.56
N PHE A 23 20.06 -0.71 -1.79
CA PHE A 23 18.63 -0.71 -2.14
C PHE A 23 17.74 -0.14 -1.03
N PHE A 24 18.08 -0.38 0.24
CA PHE A 24 17.36 0.21 1.36
C PHE A 24 17.54 1.73 1.45
N ILE A 25 18.76 2.24 1.20
CA ILE A 25 19.02 3.67 1.12
C ILE A 25 18.26 4.29 -0.05
N VAL A 26 18.29 3.67 -1.24
CA VAL A 26 17.52 4.13 -2.41
C VAL A 26 16.02 4.14 -2.08
N PHE A 27 15.49 3.11 -1.45
CA PHE A 27 14.10 3.05 -1.00
C PHE A 27 13.74 4.22 -0.07
N PHE A 28 14.58 4.48 0.94
CA PHE A 28 14.36 5.58 1.87
C PHE A 28 14.46 6.95 1.18
N LEU A 29 15.44 7.14 0.30
CA LEU A 29 15.58 8.37 -0.50
C LEU A 29 14.38 8.61 -1.41
N LEU A 30 13.85 7.57 -2.07
CA LEU A 30 12.62 7.68 -2.85
C LEU A 30 11.44 8.07 -1.96
N ILE A 31 11.28 7.41 -0.80
CA ILE A 31 10.24 7.78 0.18
C ILE A 31 10.42 9.19 0.74
N LEU A 32 11.61 9.78 0.74
CA LEU A 32 11.76 11.19 1.08
C LEU A 32 11.41 12.06 -0.13
N ALA A 33 11.79 11.64 -1.35
CA ALA A 33 11.59 12.37 -2.60
C ALA A 33 10.14 12.45 -3.09
N THR A 34 9.22 11.53 -2.75
CA THR A 34 7.76 11.64 -3.05
C THR A 34 7.06 12.82 -2.33
N ASP A 35 7.79 13.85 -1.91
CA ASP A 35 7.23 15.04 -1.29
C ASP A 35 6.73 15.98 -2.40
N PHE A 36 5.64 16.72 -2.14
CA PHE A 36 5.05 17.68 -3.07
C PHE A 36 6.09 18.66 -3.62
N LYS A 37 7.13 19.00 -2.84
CA LYS A 37 8.22 19.91 -3.24
C LYS A 37 9.12 19.34 -4.34
N HIS A 38 9.18 18.01 -4.50
CA HIS A 38 10.21 17.33 -5.30
C HIS A 38 9.66 16.43 -6.42
N LEU A 39 8.36 16.47 -6.74
CA LEU A 39 7.80 15.75 -7.90
C LEU A 39 8.18 16.40 -9.25
N LYS A 40 9.47 16.42 -9.56
CA LYS A 40 10.00 16.68 -10.91
C LYS A 40 10.22 15.36 -11.65
N GLY A 41 9.15 14.59 -11.87
CA GLY A 41 9.16 13.44 -12.79
C GLY A 41 9.88 12.16 -12.33
N TYR A 42 10.30 12.05 -11.07
CA TYR A 42 10.92 10.83 -10.56
C TYR A 42 9.92 9.67 -10.42
N GLU A 43 10.34 8.46 -10.79
CA GLU A 43 9.56 7.23 -10.60
C GLU A 43 9.61 6.75 -9.14
N VAL A 44 8.96 7.49 -8.25
CA VAL A 44 9.06 7.23 -6.81
C VAL A 44 8.42 5.92 -6.35
N ASN A 45 7.66 5.28 -7.24
CA ASN A 45 6.96 4.01 -6.99
C ASN A 45 7.72 2.79 -7.53
N LEU A 46 9.01 2.92 -7.86
CA LEU A 46 9.80 1.86 -8.47
C LEU A 46 9.73 0.53 -7.70
N PHE A 47 9.83 0.56 -6.38
CA PHE A 47 9.75 -0.65 -5.54
C PHE A 47 8.37 -1.32 -5.59
N LEU A 48 7.29 -0.55 -5.69
CA LEU A 48 5.93 -1.07 -5.84
C LEU A 48 5.71 -1.68 -7.24
N LYS A 49 6.37 -1.13 -8.26
CA LYS A 49 6.32 -1.64 -9.65
C LYS A 49 7.11 -2.95 -9.84
N ILE A 50 8.20 -3.13 -9.09
CA ILE A 50 9.06 -4.32 -9.11
C ILE A 50 8.46 -5.46 -8.26
N ASP A 51 7.46 -5.17 -7.45
CA ASP A 51 6.82 -6.15 -6.57
C ASP A 51 6.07 -7.23 -7.37
N PRO A 52 6.54 -8.49 -7.35
CA PRO A 52 5.94 -9.54 -8.15
C PRO A 52 4.59 -10.01 -7.58
N LEU A 53 4.33 -9.86 -6.27
CA LEU A 53 3.04 -10.24 -5.67
C LEU A 53 1.95 -9.31 -6.18
N VAL A 54 2.25 -8.02 -6.18
CA VAL A 54 1.38 -6.98 -6.75
C VAL A 54 1.08 -7.26 -8.22
N THR A 55 2.10 -7.60 -9.02
CA THR A 55 1.92 -7.91 -10.44
C THR A 55 0.96 -9.09 -10.63
N ILE A 56 1.18 -10.22 -9.95
CA ILE A 56 0.31 -11.41 -10.10
C ILE A 56 -1.12 -11.13 -9.63
N THR A 57 -1.28 -10.54 -8.44
CA THR A 57 -2.61 -10.27 -7.87
C THR A 57 -3.39 -9.20 -8.66
N THR A 58 -2.71 -8.26 -9.31
CA THR A 58 -3.37 -7.30 -10.21
C THR A 58 -3.78 -7.95 -11.53
N ILE A 59 -2.94 -8.83 -12.10
CA ILE A 59 -3.29 -9.61 -13.30
C ILE A 59 -4.50 -10.49 -13.02
N LEU A 60 -4.51 -11.22 -11.90
CA LEU A 60 -5.60 -12.14 -11.55
C LEU A 60 -6.94 -11.43 -11.30
N SER A 61 -6.91 -10.24 -10.68
CA SER A 61 -8.13 -9.51 -10.35
C SER A 61 -8.70 -8.68 -11.49
N SER A 62 -7.83 -8.08 -12.32
CA SER A 62 -8.25 -7.17 -13.38
C SER A 62 -8.18 -7.78 -14.78
N TRP A 63 -7.58 -8.95 -14.95
CA TRP A 63 -7.29 -9.59 -16.25
C TRP A 63 -6.48 -8.70 -17.21
N THR A 64 -5.81 -7.67 -16.68
CA THR A 64 -5.04 -6.69 -17.45
C THR A 64 -3.71 -6.41 -16.77
N LEU A 65 -2.68 -6.14 -17.57
CA LEU A 65 -1.37 -5.74 -17.07
C LEU A 65 -1.13 -4.25 -17.34
N TYR A 66 -1.06 -3.45 -16.29
CA TYR A 66 -0.65 -2.06 -16.42
C TYR A 66 0.85 -1.98 -16.75
N ARG A 67 1.24 -1.10 -17.68
CA ARG A 67 2.63 -0.98 -18.18
C ARG A 67 3.67 -0.87 -17.05
N GLY A 68 3.33 -0.16 -15.97
CA GLY A 68 4.22 0.00 -14.82
C GLY A 68 4.55 -1.30 -14.08
N LEU A 69 3.67 -2.30 -14.09
CA LEU A 69 3.84 -3.58 -13.37
C LEU A 69 4.63 -4.63 -14.16
N ALA A 70 5.03 -4.32 -15.40
CA ALA A 70 5.86 -5.21 -16.21
C ALA A 70 7.22 -5.48 -15.55
N LEU A 71 7.74 -4.54 -14.75
CA LEU A 71 8.98 -4.73 -14.00
C LEU A 71 8.91 -5.88 -12.99
N GLY A 72 7.74 -6.12 -12.38
CA GLY A 72 7.54 -7.27 -11.50
C GLY A 72 7.67 -8.62 -12.20
N LEU A 73 7.41 -8.70 -13.51
CA LEU A 73 7.65 -9.92 -14.30
C LEU A 73 9.15 -10.24 -14.40
N ILE A 74 9.99 -9.20 -14.47
CA ILE A 74 11.46 -9.37 -14.46
C ILE A 74 11.89 -10.01 -13.14
N THR A 75 11.34 -9.57 -12.00
CA THR A 75 11.59 -10.19 -10.69
C THR A 75 11.20 -11.67 -10.67
N ILE A 76 10.06 -12.03 -11.29
CA ILE A 76 9.60 -13.42 -11.40
C ILE A 76 10.60 -14.23 -12.22
N ILE A 77 10.96 -13.76 -13.41
CA ILE A 77 11.92 -14.45 -14.29
C ILE A 77 13.25 -14.66 -13.55
N LEU A 78 13.82 -13.61 -12.94
CA LEU A 78 15.05 -13.72 -12.17
C LEU A 78 14.92 -14.71 -11.00
N THR A 79 13.74 -14.82 -10.39
CA THR A 79 13.48 -15.80 -9.31
C THR A 79 13.49 -17.24 -9.83
N LEU A 80 13.03 -17.48 -11.06
CA LEU A 80 13.10 -18.79 -11.72
C LEU A 80 14.54 -19.20 -12.07
N PHE A 81 15.47 -18.25 -12.20
CA PHE A 81 16.89 -18.58 -12.40
C PHE A 81 17.64 -18.69 -11.07
N LEU A 82 17.57 -17.63 -10.26
CA LEU A 82 18.42 -17.45 -9.08
C LEU A 82 17.79 -18.03 -7.80
N GLY A 83 16.50 -18.34 -7.79
CA GLY A 83 15.74 -18.64 -6.58
C GLY A 83 15.27 -17.38 -5.85
N ARG A 84 14.94 -17.47 -4.56
CA ARG A 84 14.31 -16.38 -3.79
C ARG A 84 15.32 -15.30 -3.33
N PHE A 85 15.97 -14.64 -4.28
CA PHE A 85 16.99 -13.61 -4.02
C PHE A 85 16.37 -12.30 -3.51
N PHE A 86 15.20 -11.91 -4.04
CA PHE A 86 14.57 -10.62 -3.75
C PHE A 86 14.44 -10.30 -2.25
N CYS A 87 14.07 -11.29 -1.43
CA CYS A 87 13.83 -11.10 0.01
C CYS A 87 15.06 -10.68 0.83
N SER A 88 16.28 -10.99 0.37
CA SER A 88 17.51 -10.64 1.12
C SER A 88 18.44 -9.66 0.41
N TRP A 89 18.19 -9.38 -0.87
CA TRP A 89 19.03 -8.51 -1.71
C TRP A 89 18.35 -7.17 -2.05
N ILE A 90 17.01 -7.13 -2.18
CA ILE A 90 16.29 -5.93 -2.65
C ILE A 90 15.21 -5.47 -1.66
N CYS A 91 14.47 -6.40 -1.06
CA CYS A 91 13.30 -6.07 -0.25
C CYS A 91 13.66 -5.24 1.00
N PRO A 92 13.15 -4.00 1.14
CA PRO A 92 13.49 -3.14 2.28
C PRO A 92 12.98 -3.69 3.61
N MET A 93 11.79 -4.31 3.60
CA MET A 93 11.24 -4.98 4.79
C MET A 93 12.13 -6.15 5.23
N GLY A 94 12.71 -6.91 4.30
CA GLY A 94 13.62 -8.02 4.60
C GLY A 94 14.90 -7.57 5.30
N LEU A 95 15.49 -6.46 4.84
CA LEU A 95 16.67 -5.87 5.46
C LEU A 95 16.35 -5.28 6.84
N LEU A 96 15.24 -4.55 6.96
CA LEU A 96 14.79 -3.95 8.21
C LEU A 96 14.61 -5.02 9.31
N ASN A 97 13.94 -6.13 8.98
CA ASN A 97 13.79 -7.26 9.91
C ASN A 97 15.13 -7.93 10.25
N GLN A 98 16.09 -7.98 9.31
CA GLN A 98 17.44 -8.47 9.60
C GLN A 98 18.18 -7.58 10.61
N TRP A 99 18.15 -6.27 10.39
CA TRP A 99 18.80 -5.29 11.26
C TRP A 99 18.22 -5.33 12.67
N ILE A 100 16.90 -5.31 12.78
CA ILE A 100 16.17 -5.34 14.05
C ILE A 100 16.42 -6.66 14.79
N SER A 101 16.40 -7.78 14.07
CA SER A 101 16.78 -9.07 14.64
C SER A 101 18.19 -9.06 15.23
N ASN A 102 19.17 -8.44 14.57
CA ASN A 102 20.55 -8.38 15.07
C ASN A 102 20.69 -7.46 16.31
N ILE A 103 19.88 -6.41 16.40
CA ILE A 103 19.88 -5.48 17.54
C ILE A 103 19.24 -6.15 18.77
N PHE A 104 18.08 -6.78 18.61
CA PHE A 104 17.29 -7.32 19.73
C PHE A 104 17.65 -8.76 20.13
N ASN A 105 18.18 -9.58 19.22
CA ASN A 105 18.53 -10.97 19.54
C ASN A 105 20.01 -11.10 19.93
N ARG A 106 20.30 -10.84 21.21
CA ARG A 106 21.54 -11.25 21.87
C ARG A 106 21.28 -12.51 22.69
N ARG A 107 21.24 -13.66 22.02
CA ARG A 107 20.89 -14.94 22.63
C ARG A 107 22.12 -15.82 22.79
N ARG A 108 21.96 -16.89 23.58
CA ARG A 108 22.96 -17.95 23.64
C ARG A 108 22.99 -18.67 22.29
N PRO A 109 24.17 -19.10 21.80
CA PRO A 109 24.27 -19.83 20.53
C PRO A 109 23.34 -21.04 20.43
N ALA A 110 23.12 -21.76 21.54
CA ALA A 110 22.20 -22.89 21.63
C ALA A 110 20.76 -22.54 21.18
N ASP A 111 20.27 -21.36 21.56
CA ASP A 111 18.93 -20.90 21.20
C ASP A 111 18.84 -20.53 19.71
N ASP A 112 19.91 -19.96 19.15
CA ASP A 112 19.97 -19.60 17.73
C ASP A 112 19.86 -20.85 16.84
N TYR A 113 20.51 -21.95 17.21
CA TYR A 113 20.36 -23.22 16.50
C TYR A 113 18.91 -23.69 16.51
N ARG A 114 18.26 -23.75 17.68
CA ARG A 114 16.87 -24.22 17.82
C ARG A 114 15.83 -23.34 17.12
N ILE A 115 16.10 -22.04 17.01
CA ILE A 115 15.16 -21.06 16.42
C ILE A 115 15.31 -20.98 14.90
N ASN A 116 16.50 -21.25 14.38
CA ASN A 116 16.77 -21.27 12.95
C ASN A 116 16.58 -22.66 12.30
N MET A 117 16.17 -23.67 13.07
CA MET A 117 15.62 -24.89 12.51
C MET A 117 14.27 -24.64 11.83
N TYR A 118 13.96 -25.48 10.84
CA TYR A 118 12.68 -25.46 10.16
C TYR A 118 11.54 -25.80 11.12
N ARG A 119 10.42 -25.08 10.99
CA ARG A 119 9.21 -25.30 11.79
C ARG A 119 7.99 -25.41 10.88
N PRO A 120 7.05 -26.35 11.14
CA PRO A 120 5.82 -26.48 10.36
C PRO A 120 4.96 -25.21 10.34
N VAL A 121 5.07 -24.36 11.38
CA VAL A 121 4.34 -23.09 11.50
C VAL A 121 4.67 -22.11 10.35
N TYR A 122 5.85 -22.24 9.71
CA TYR A 122 6.19 -21.44 8.51
C TYR A 122 5.31 -21.75 7.29
N ARG A 123 4.48 -22.80 7.35
CA ARG A 123 3.48 -23.11 6.31
C ARG A 123 2.34 -22.08 6.29
N LEU A 124 2.13 -21.31 7.37
CA LEU A 124 1.01 -20.37 7.51
C LEU A 124 0.95 -19.31 6.39
N LYS A 125 2.09 -18.73 6.00
CA LYS A 125 2.15 -17.74 4.91
C LYS A 125 1.62 -18.27 3.56
N TYR A 126 1.71 -19.58 3.31
CA TYR A 126 1.18 -20.16 2.07
C TYR A 126 -0.34 -20.23 2.11
N TYR A 127 -0.93 -20.52 3.28
CA TYR A 127 -2.39 -20.45 3.47
C TYR A 127 -2.90 -19.01 3.34
N ILE A 128 -2.19 -18.03 3.90
CA ILE A 128 -2.49 -16.60 3.73
C ILE A 128 -2.44 -16.24 2.25
N LEU A 129 -1.38 -16.64 1.53
CA LEU A 129 -1.25 -16.41 0.09
C LEU A 129 -2.43 -17.03 -0.69
N THR A 130 -2.81 -18.28 -0.41
CA THR A 130 -3.94 -18.93 -1.06
C THR A 130 -5.23 -18.13 -0.90
N GLY A 131 -5.56 -17.69 0.31
CA GLY A 131 -6.73 -16.84 0.55
C GLY A 131 -6.67 -15.52 -0.23
N LEU A 132 -5.51 -14.85 -0.25
CA LEU A 132 -5.34 -13.60 -0.99
C LEU A 132 -5.45 -13.77 -2.51
N LEU A 133 -4.94 -14.88 -3.07
CA LEU A 133 -5.07 -15.19 -4.49
C LEU A 133 -6.52 -15.52 -4.87
N LEU A 134 -7.25 -16.23 -4.01
CA LEU A 134 -8.68 -16.52 -4.22
C LEU A 134 -9.54 -15.24 -4.16
N LEU A 135 -9.29 -14.34 -3.20
CA LEU A 135 -9.95 -13.03 -3.14
C LEU A 135 -9.63 -12.17 -4.38
N SER A 136 -8.39 -12.25 -4.86
CA SER A 136 -7.93 -11.57 -6.07
C SER A 136 -8.67 -12.12 -7.30
N LEU A 137 -8.78 -13.44 -7.46
CA LEU A 137 -9.57 -14.10 -8.51
C LEU A 137 -11.05 -13.70 -8.46
N ALA A 138 -11.59 -13.51 -7.27
CA ALA A 138 -12.95 -13.02 -7.06
C ALA A 138 -13.12 -11.51 -7.35
N GLY A 139 -12.05 -10.82 -7.80
CA GLY A 139 -12.10 -9.42 -8.22
C GLY A 139 -11.87 -8.39 -7.11
N THR A 140 -11.23 -8.78 -6.00
CA THR A 140 -10.88 -7.86 -4.90
C THR A 140 -9.42 -7.96 -4.52
N ILE A 141 -8.67 -6.85 -4.60
CA ILE A 141 -7.25 -6.86 -4.26
C ILE A 141 -7.03 -6.53 -2.78
N GLN A 142 -6.93 -7.57 -1.94
CA GLN A 142 -6.59 -7.42 -0.52
C GLN A 142 -5.11 -7.66 -0.23
N ALA A 143 -4.34 -8.14 -1.21
CA ALA A 143 -2.93 -8.45 -1.06
C ALA A 143 -2.09 -7.26 -0.59
N GLY A 144 -2.45 -6.03 -1.00
CA GLY A 144 -1.77 -4.79 -0.59
C GLY A 144 -1.81 -4.49 0.92
N LEU A 145 -2.71 -5.12 1.69
CA LEU A 145 -2.72 -4.99 3.15
C LEU A 145 -1.53 -5.69 3.82
N LEU A 146 -1.17 -6.87 3.33
CA LEU A 146 -0.13 -7.75 3.88
C LEU A 146 1.12 -7.82 3.01
N ASP A 147 1.12 -7.16 1.86
CA ASP A 147 2.30 -7.03 1.02
C ASP A 147 3.40 -6.25 1.77
N PRO A 148 4.63 -6.78 1.89
CA PRO A 148 5.68 -6.13 2.67
C PRO A 148 6.06 -4.73 2.15
N ILE A 149 6.01 -4.49 0.83
CA ILE A 149 6.42 -3.21 0.24
C ILE A 149 5.31 -2.17 0.44
N SER A 150 4.07 -2.55 0.19
CA SER A 150 2.88 -1.74 0.44
C SER A 150 2.72 -1.41 1.93
N LEU A 151 3.02 -2.34 2.83
CA LEU A 151 2.96 -2.12 4.28
C LEU A 151 4.02 -1.11 4.76
N ILE A 152 5.28 -1.25 4.32
CA ILE A 152 6.34 -0.32 4.74
C ILE A 152 6.15 1.08 4.13
N THR A 153 5.72 1.18 2.87
CA THR A 153 5.42 2.46 2.19
C THR A 153 4.23 3.17 2.86
N ARG A 154 3.15 2.43 3.16
CA ARG A 154 2.00 2.95 3.90
C ARG A 154 2.40 3.46 5.28
N THR A 155 3.13 2.66 6.05
CA THR A 155 3.53 3.04 7.42
C THR A 155 4.48 4.25 7.39
N ALA A 156 5.40 4.30 6.43
CA ALA A 156 6.28 5.45 6.26
C ALA A 156 5.48 6.73 5.95
N SER A 157 4.53 6.65 5.02
CA SER A 157 3.72 7.76 4.54
C SER A 157 2.73 8.30 5.59
N VAL A 158 2.04 7.40 6.29
CA VAL A 158 0.89 7.74 7.14
C VAL A 158 1.29 7.94 8.60
N THR A 159 2.39 7.32 9.05
CA THR A 159 2.80 7.34 10.46
C THR A 159 4.17 8.00 10.64
N VAL A 160 5.22 7.46 10.03
CA VAL A 160 6.61 7.82 10.36
C VAL A 160 6.94 9.25 9.95
N LEU A 161 6.63 9.62 8.70
CA LEU A 161 6.94 10.97 8.20
C LEU A 161 6.10 12.05 8.92
N PRO A 162 4.77 11.91 9.10
CA PRO A 162 3.99 12.85 9.89
C PRO A 162 4.51 13.02 11.32
N LEU A 163 4.91 11.93 11.98
CA LEU A 163 5.52 11.98 13.32
C LEU A 163 6.84 12.73 13.30
N PHE A 164 7.70 12.47 12.31
CA PHE A 164 8.97 13.19 12.16
C PHE A 164 8.75 14.69 11.92
N HIS A 165 7.76 15.07 11.10
CA HIS A 165 7.39 16.47 10.91
C HIS A 165 6.84 17.11 12.18
N TYR A 166 6.03 16.36 12.95
CA TYR A 166 5.51 16.83 14.23
C TYR A 166 6.65 17.15 15.22
N LEU A 167 7.68 16.29 15.28
CA LEU A 167 8.84 16.45 16.18
C LEU A 167 9.83 17.53 15.73
N THR A 168 10.12 17.62 14.43
CA THR A 168 11.16 18.52 13.90
C THR A 168 10.65 19.93 13.61
N GLY A 169 9.33 20.17 13.63
CA GLY A 169 8.74 21.47 13.30
C GLY A 169 8.99 21.92 11.85
N THR A 170 9.37 21.00 10.96
CA THR A 170 9.72 21.31 9.58
C THR A 170 8.52 21.78 8.75
N ILE A 171 8.81 22.65 7.78
CA ILE A 171 7.94 23.58 7.03
C ILE A 171 6.86 22.86 6.18
N TYR A 172 5.79 22.41 6.82
CA TYR A 172 4.47 22.22 6.20
C TYR A 172 3.54 23.32 6.68
N VAL A 173 2.82 23.98 5.77
CA VAL A 173 1.83 25.02 6.09
C VAL A 173 0.71 24.47 6.99
N LYS A 174 0.47 23.15 6.96
CA LYS A 174 -0.45 22.43 7.85
C LYS A 174 0.11 21.03 8.16
N LYS A 175 0.17 20.65 9.43
CA LYS A 175 0.69 19.34 9.86
C LYS A 175 -0.17 18.21 9.29
N PRO A 176 0.38 17.24 8.54
CA PRO A 176 -0.43 16.17 7.98
C PRO A 176 -0.88 15.22 9.10
N LEU A 177 -2.19 15.00 9.20
CA LEU A 177 -2.84 14.00 10.06
C LEU A 177 -3.55 12.99 9.19
N TYR A 178 -3.48 11.71 9.57
CA TYR A 178 -4.17 10.64 8.86
C TYR A 178 -5.00 9.79 9.80
N HIS A 179 -6.25 9.51 9.39
CA HIS A 179 -7.12 8.59 10.11
C HIS A 179 -6.49 7.19 10.15
N GLY A 180 -6.54 6.50 11.30
CA GLY A 180 -5.94 5.17 11.46
C GLY A 180 -4.40 5.11 11.40
N GLY A 181 -3.70 6.24 11.25
CA GLY A 181 -2.23 6.29 11.15
C GLY A 181 -1.50 5.78 12.40
N VAL A 182 -2.07 5.99 13.58
CA VAL A 182 -1.52 5.45 14.85
C VAL A 182 -1.66 3.94 14.90
N LEU A 183 -2.83 3.41 14.52
CA LEU A 183 -3.10 1.98 14.53
C LEU A 183 -2.12 1.21 13.62
N ILE A 184 -1.91 1.67 12.38
CA ILE A 184 -0.96 1.02 11.47
C ILE A 184 0.48 1.13 11.98
N GLY A 185 0.83 2.26 12.60
CA GLY A 185 2.12 2.46 13.26
C GLY A 185 2.38 1.44 14.37
N ILE A 186 1.40 1.24 15.27
CA ILE A 186 1.47 0.26 16.35
C ILE A 186 1.62 -1.16 15.80
N ILE A 187 0.81 -1.53 14.79
CA ILE A 187 0.89 -2.84 14.15
C ILE A 187 2.29 -3.06 13.54
N PHE A 188 2.84 -2.07 12.85
CA PHE A 188 4.16 -2.16 12.25
C PHE A 188 5.26 -2.30 13.30
N VAL A 189 5.24 -1.49 14.35
CA VAL A 189 6.18 -1.60 15.48
C VAL A 189 6.07 -2.95 16.17
N ALA A 190 4.85 -3.48 16.36
CA ALA A 190 4.63 -4.80 16.92
C ALA A 190 5.25 -5.90 16.03
N ILE A 191 5.06 -5.84 14.71
CA ILE A 191 5.69 -6.77 13.75
C ILE A 191 7.22 -6.73 13.88
N LEU A 192 7.79 -5.54 14.01
CA LEU A 192 9.23 -5.37 14.18
C LEU A 192 9.71 -5.91 15.53
N PHE A 193 9.00 -5.62 16.61
CA PHE A 193 9.29 -6.09 17.96
C PHE A 193 9.24 -7.62 18.06
N LEU A 194 8.31 -8.27 17.36
CA LEU A 194 8.16 -9.72 17.29
C LEU A 194 9.41 -10.45 16.74
N ASN A 195 10.33 -9.75 16.07
CA ASN A 195 11.64 -10.32 15.72
C ASN A 195 12.46 -10.74 16.93
N ARG A 196 12.15 -10.23 18.13
CA ARG A 196 12.72 -10.67 19.41
C ARG A 196 12.38 -12.10 19.77
N PHE A 197 11.37 -12.73 19.16
CA PHE A 197 11.00 -14.13 19.43
C PHE A 197 11.47 -15.07 18.31
N ILE A 198 11.26 -14.70 17.05
CA ILE A 198 11.74 -15.46 15.89
C ILE A 198 12.47 -14.50 14.95
N THR A 199 13.68 -14.87 14.54
CA THR A 199 14.48 -14.08 13.60
C THR A 199 13.70 -13.92 12.28
N ARG A 200 13.49 -12.67 11.83
CA ARG A 200 12.67 -12.35 10.64
C ARG A 200 11.27 -12.97 10.67
N LEU A 201 10.55 -12.83 11.79
CA LEU A 201 9.23 -13.44 12.02
C LEU A 201 8.25 -13.14 10.87
N TRP A 202 8.15 -11.87 10.45
CA TRP A 202 7.28 -11.46 9.33
C TRP A 202 7.54 -12.27 8.06
N CYS A 203 8.81 -12.33 7.62
CA CYS A 203 9.20 -13.01 6.39
C CYS A 203 8.98 -14.53 6.43
N ARG A 204 9.13 -15.14 7.62
CA ARG A 204 8.97 -16.59 7.83
C ARG A 204 7.51 -17.00 7.98
N LEU A 205 6.70 -16.18 8.65
CA LEU A 205 5.36 -16.58 9.11
C LEU A 205 4.21 -15.95 8.33
N LEU A 206 4.30 -14.67 7.98
CA LEU A 206 3.14 -13.87 7.55
C LEU A 206 3.25 -13.35 6.11
N CYS A 207 4.46 -13.17 5.59
CA CYS A 207 4.71 -12.47 4.33
C CYS A 207 4.22 -13.27 3.09
N PRO A 208 3.16 -12.83 2.39
CA PRO A 208 2.61 -13.52 1.22
C PRO A 208 3.55 -13.42 0.01
N LEU A 209 4.25 -12.29 -0.16
CA LEU A 209 5.27 -12.13 -1.20
C LEU A 209 6.36 -13.19 -1.06
N GLY A 210 6.76 -13.45 0.19
CA GLY A 210 7.72 -14.49 0.51
C GLY A 210 7.24 -15.90 0.20
N ALA A 211 5.98 -16.21 0.50
CA ALA A 211 5.36 -17.48 0.14
C ALA A 211 5.34 -17.68 -1.38
N MET A 212 4.95 -16.64 -2.12
CA MET A 212 4.84 -16.69 -3.58
C MET A 212 6.20 -16.93 -4.24
N LEU A 213 7.23 -16.19 -3.83
CA LEU A 213 8.60 -16.41 -4.33
C LEU A 213 9.16 -17.77 -3.90
N GLY A 214 8.75 -18.30 -2.75
CA GLY A 214 9.10 -19.65 -2.29
C GLY A 214 8.43 -20.75 -3.12
N MET A 215 7.21 -20.53 -3.62
CA MET A 215 6.56 -21.43 -4.56
C MET A 215 7.28 -21.41 -5.91
N LEU A 216 7.62 -20.22 -6.41
CA LEU A 216 8.35 -20.06 -7.67
C LEU A 216 9.78 -20.62 -7.61
N SER A 217 10.44 -20.58 -6.45
CA SER A 217 11.79 -21.13 -6.29
C SER A 217 11.86 -22.65 -6.40
N ARG A 218 10.72 -23.38 -6.42
CA ARG A 218 10.67 -24.80 -6.78
C ARG A 218 11.21 -25.08 -8.18
N PHE A 219 11.11 -24.11 -9.08
CA PHE A 219 11.59 -24.22 -10.45
C PHE A 219 12.98 -23.59 -10.62
N SER A 220 13.62 -23.13 -9.54
CA SER A 220 14.89 -22.44 -9.67
C SER A 220 16.01 -23.36 -10.11
N ILE A 221 16.82 -22.89 -11.06
CA ILE A 221 17.99 -23.63 -11.58
C ILE A 221 19.14 -23.58 -10.57
N PHE A 222 19.44 -22.40 -10.04
CA PHE A 222 20.51 -22.23 -9.05
C PHE A 222 19.96 -22.34 -7.64
N ARG A 223 20.62 -23.15 -6.80
CA ARG A 223 20.20 -23.41 -5.40
C ARG A 223 21.40 -23.56 -4.48
N ILE A 224 21.13 -23.42 -3.19
CA ILE A 224 22.07 -23.81 -2.15
C ILE A 224 21.98 -25.31 -1.97
N TRP A 225 23.12 -25.99 -2.02
CA TRP A 225 23.26 -27.41 -1.75
C TRP A 225 24.49 -27.67 -0.88
N ARG A 226 24.47 -28.78 -0.14
CA ARG A 226 25.56 -29.22 0.72
C ARG A 226 26.21 -30.46 0.12
N ASP A 227 27.53 -30.46 0.05
CA ASP A 227 28.34 -31.64 -0.25
C ASP A 227 28.39 -32.54 0.97
N VAL A 228 27.78 -33.73 0.88
CA VAL A 228 27.68 -34.67 2.00
C VAL A 228 29.05 -35.26 2.37
N GLN A 229 29.96 -35.40 1.40
CA GLN A 229 31.27 -36.02 1.62
C GLN A 229 32.24 -35.11 2.38
N ARG A 230 32.09 -33.78 2.21
CA ARG A 230 32.94 -32.78 2.87
C ARG A 230 32.41 -32.31 4.22
N CYS A 231 31.16 -32.61 4.55
CA CYS A 231 30.52 -32.10 5.75
C CYS A 231 30.84 -32.97 6.97
N ASN A 232 31.36 -32.36 8.05
CA ASN A 232 31.60 -33.00 9.34
C ASN A 232 30.46 -32.81 10.36
N ASP A 233 29.27 -32.48 9.88
CA ASP A 233 28.05 -32.32 10.68
C ASP A 233 28.13 -31.37 11.91
N CYS A 234 29.01 -30.36 11.87
CA CYS A 234 29.20 -29.41 12.98
C CYS A 234 28.03 -28.44 13.27
N MET A 235 26.93 -28.48 12.51
CA MET A 235 25.72 -27.64 12.63
C MET A 235 25.91 -26.11 12.58
N LYS A 236 27.14 -25.58 12.40
CA LYS A 236 27.43 -24.13 12.41
C LYS A 236 26.62 -23.34 11.38
N CYS A 237 26.28 -23.94 10.24
CA CYS A 237 25.47 -23.31 9.18
C CYS A 237 24.03 -22.97 9.62
N LEU A 238 23.51 -23.60 10.68
CA LEU A 238 22.18 -23.30 11.24
C LEU A 238 22.19 -22.03 12.08
N ARG A 239 23.32 -21.68 12.70
CA ARG A 239 23.41 -20.58 13.67
C ARG A 239 22.89 -19.26 13.11
N ASN A 240 23.26 -18.92 11.88
CA ASN A 240 22.84 -17.67 11.23
C ASN A 240 21.93 -17.92 10.02
N CYS A 241 21.18 -19.02 10.00
CA CYS A 241 20.23 -19.30 8.92
C CYS A 241 18.97 -18.43 9.07
N HIS A 242 18.97 -17.24 8.45
CA HIS A 242 17.81 -16.33 8.51
C HIS A 242 16.56 -16.86 7.82
N GLY A 243 16.68 -17.80 6.87
CA GLY A 243 15.54 -18.43 6.20
C GLY A 243 14.83 -19.49 7.04
N GLY A 244 15.51 -20.11 8.01
CA GLY A 244 14.98 -21.30 8.67
C GLY A 244 14.89 -22.52 7.75
N CYS A 245 15.71 -22.57 6.69
CA CYS A 245 15.64 -23.58 5.63
C CYS A 245 16.45 -24.86 5.92
N ASN A 246 16.99 -25.00 7.14
CA ASN A 246 17.76 -26.14 7.60
C ASN A 246 18.93 -26.60 6.67
N PRO A 247 19.95 -25.75 6.42
CA PRO A 247 21.07 -26.08 5.51
C PRO A 247 21.96 -27.25 5.94
N HIS A 248 21.77 -27.78 7.15
CA HIS A 248 22.58 -28.86 7.69
C HIS A 248 22.10 -30.25 7.25
N ARG A 249 20.77 -30.46 7.21
CA ARG A 249 20.14 -31.71 6.77
C ARG A 249 19.46 -31.50 5.43
N ASP A 250 18.12 -31.46 5.43
CA ASP A 250 17.30 -31.28 4.25
C ASP A 250 17.06 -29.79 4.02
N VAL A 251 17.60 -29.29 2.91
CA VAL A 251 17.44 -27.89 2.54
C VAL A 251 16.02 -27.68 2.03
N VAL A 252 15.21 -26.93 2.79
CA VAL A 252 13.87 -26.49 2.36
C VAL A 252 14.02 -25.29 1.43
N TYR A 253 14.06 -25.53 0.12
CA TYR A 253 14.40 -24.49 -0.87
C TYR A 253 13.42 -23.30 -0.90
N SER A 254 12.15 -23.51 -0.52
CA SER A 254 11.11 -22.47 -0.51
C SER A 254 11.29 -21.44 0.62
N GLU A 255 12.01 -21.84 1.68
CA GLU A 255 12.33 -21.01 2.84
C GLU A 255 13.69 -20.32 2.71
N CYS A 256 14.54 -20.75 1.78
CA CYS A 256 15.86 -20.18 1.60
C CYS A 256 15.77 -18.75 1.01
N TYR A 257 16.31 -17.75 1.73
CA TYR A 257 16.36 -16.35 1.27
C TYR A 257 17.64 -16.00 0.50
N LEU A 258 18.51 -16.98 0.22
CA LEU A 258 19.81 -16.75 -0.44
C LEU A 258 20.65 -15.68 0.27
N CYS A 259 20.67 -15.73 1.60
CA CYS A 259 21.42 -14.79 2.42
C CYS A 259 22.93 -15.05 2.46
N MET A 260 23.37 -16.22 1.96
CA MET A 260 24.75 -16.70 1.88
C MET A 260 25.50 -16.83 3.21
N ASN A 261 24.83 -16.63 4.36
CA ASN A 261 25.45 -16.79 5.67
C ASN A 261 26.01 -18.21 5.91
N CYS A 262 25.28 -19.24 5.46
CA CYS A 262 25.70 -20.63 5.65
C CYS A 262 26.97 -21.00 4.88
N ILE A 263 27.24 -20.34 3.75
CA ILE A 263 28.48 -20.54 2.97
C ILE A 263 29.66 -19.96 3.74
N ASP A 264 29.51 -18.72 4.22
CA ASP A 264 30.56 -18.03 4.98
C ASP A 264 30.83 -18.66 6.36
N ASP A 265 29.80 -19.21 7.02
CA ASP A 265 29.93 -19.80 8.36
C ASP A 265 30.46 -21.26 8.33
N CYS A 266 30.60 -21.88 7.15
CA CYS A 266 31.03 -23.27 7.01
C CYS A 266 32.57 -23.39 7.07
N PRO A 267 33.14 -24.09 8.07
CA PRO A 267 34.60 -24.22 8.19
C PRO A 267 35.21 -25.11 7.10
N GLU A 268 34.49 -26.13 6.66
CA GLU A 268 34.95 -27.10 5.65
C GLU A 268 34.65 -26.67 4.21
N GLY A 269 33.95 -25.54 4.01
CA GLY A 269 33.53 -25.09 2.69
C GLY A 269 32.61 -26.07 1.95
N ALA A 270 31.82 -26.88 2.69
CA ALA A 270 30.95 -27.92 2.15
C ALA A 270 29.61 -27.40 1.57
N ILE A 271 29.30 -26.11 1.71
CA ILE A 271 28.03 -25.53 1.23
C ILE A 271 28.30 -24.64 0.02
N HIS A 272 27.58 -24.89 -1.06
CA HIS A 272 27.75 -24.19 -2.33
C HIS A 272 26.43 -23.63 -2.85
N TYR A 273 26.51 -22.59 -3.69
CA TYR A 273 25.39 -22.06 -4.46
C TYR A 273 25.67 -22.30 -5.94
N GLY A 274 24.77 -22.99 -6.64
CA GLY A 274 24.95 -23.31 -8.06
C GLY A 274 24.03 -24.42 -8.52
N LEU A 275 24.44 -25.09 -9.62
CA LEU A 275 23.80 -26.30 -10.12
C LEU A 275 24.02 -27.46 -9.15
N GLN A 276 22.98 -28.27 -8.96
CA GLN A 276 23.03 -29.43 -8.09
C GLN A 276 23.93 -30.51 -8.70
N LYS A 277 24.79 -31.12 -7.87
CA LYS A 277 25.64 -32.26 -8.21
C LYS A 277 25.11 -33.54 -7.58
N GLU A 278 25.57 -34.70 -8.03
CA GLU A 278 25.17 -36.01 -7.46
C GLU A 278 25.48 -36.13 -5.96
N THR A 279 26.56 -35.50 -5.48
CA THR A 279 26.95 -35.49 -4.06
C THR A 279 26.13 -34.52 -3.18
N SER A 280 25.08 -33.91 -3.73
CA SER A 280 24.29 -32.90 -3.05
C SER A 280 23.30 -33.49 -2.04
N SER A 281 23.14 -32.81 -0.91
CA SER A 281 22.10 -33.09 0.08
C SER A 281 20.68 -33.14 -0.52
N VAL A 282 19.83 -33.98 0.07
CA VAL A 282 18.40 -34.05 -0.26
C VAL A 282 17.75 -32.68 -0.09
N GLN A 283 17.03 -32.24 -1.12
CA GLN A 283 16.23 -31.03 -1.08
C GLN A 283 14.78 -31.39 -0.81
N SER A 284 14.23 -30.87 0.28
CA SER A 284 12.83 -31.08 0.64
C SER A 284 11.94 -30.01 0.01
N GLY A 285 10.83 -30.44 -0.59
CA GLY A 285 9.82 -29.57 -1.17
C GLY A 285 8.92 -28.86 -0.15
N ILE A 286 7.98 -28.08 -0.69
CA ILE A 286 6.91 -27.50 0.12
C ILE A 286 5.91 -28.62 0.46
N ASP A 287 5.90 -29.05 1.70
CA ASP A 287 4.89 -29.96 2.22
C ASP A 287 3.70 -29.17 2.78
N LEU A 288 2.66 -28.99 1.95
CA LEU A 288 1.41 -28.34 2.35
C LEU A 288 0.38 -29.40 2.76
N ASN A 289 -0.28 -29.17 3.89
CA ASN A 289 -1.37 -30.05 4.31
C ASN A 289 -2.59 -29.77 3.42
N ARG A 290 -2.96 -30.76 2.59
CA ARG A 290 -4.10 -30.65 1.67
C ARG A 290 -5.41 -30.28 2.38
N ARG A 291 -5.66 -30.81 3.58
CA ARG A 291 -6.87 -30.49 4.36
C ARG A 291 -6.90 -29.00 4.72
N ARG A 292 -5.78 -28.47 5.21
CA ARG A 292 -5.65 -27.05 5.55
C ARG A 292 -5.79 -26.14 4.31
N LEU A 293 -5.28 -26.55 3.15
CA LEU A 293 -5.49 -25.81 1.90
C LEU A 293 -6.98 -25.73 1.54
N VAL A 294 -7.68 -26.86 1.60
CA VAL A 294 -9.12 -26.92 1.32
C VAL A 294 -9.91 -26.10 2.34
N GLU A 295 -9.59 -26.21 3.64
CA GLU A 295 -10.19 -25.37 4.69
C GLU A 295 -10.02 -23.88 4.39
N THR A 296 -8.82 -23.45 3.98
CA THR A 296 -8.56 -22.03 3.67
C THR A 296 -9.29 -21.57 2.41
N ALA A 297 -9.43 -22.46 1.42
CA ALA A 297 -10.19 -22.17 0.21
C ALA A 297 -11.69 -22.04 0.52
N LEU A 298 -12.25 -23.00 1.28
CA LEU A 298 -13.64 -22.97 1.74
C LEU A 298 -13.93 -21.73 2.59
N ALA A 299 -13.06 -21.43 3.56
CA ALA A 299 -13.18 -20.23 4.38
C ALA A 299 -13.19 -18.96 3.51
N THR A 300 -12.35 -18.90 2.47
CA THR A 300 -12.33 -17.74 1.56
C THR A 300 -13.61 -17.65 0.73
N VAL A 301 -14.12 -18.77 0.23
CA VAL A 301 -15.39 -18.85 -0.51
C VAL A 301 -16.57 -18.42 0.34
N VAL A 302 -16.55 -18.67 1.66
CA VAL A 302 -17.59 -18.23 2.60
C VAL A 302 -17.41 -16.77 3.02
N ILE A 303 -16.18 -16.32 3.29
CA ILE A 303 -15.88 -14.95 3.74
C ILE A 303 -16.13 -13.93 2.63
N TYR A 304 -15.81 -14.27 1.37
CA TYR A 304 -15.97 -13.36 0.25
C TYR A 304 -17.40 -12.81 0.08
N PRO A 305 -18.48 -13.62 0.00
CA PRO A 305 -19.83 -13.11 -0.10
C PRO A 305 -20.26 -12.36 1.16
N ILE A 306 -19.79 -12.74 2.36
CA ILE A 306 -20.05 -11.99 3.59
C ILE A 306 -19.48 -10.56 3.46
N MET A 307 -18.22 -10.45 3.04
CA MET A 307 -17.52 -9.18 2.81
C MET A 307 -18.23 -8.31 1.75
N ARG A 308 -18.84 -8.92 0.73
CA ARG A 308 -19.62 -8.22 -0.31
C ARG A 308 -21.06 -7.90 0.08
N SER A 309 -21.67 -8.72 0.92
CA SER A 309 -23.06 -8.58 1.35
C SER A 309 -23.24 -7.47 2.39
N THR A 310 -22.19 -7.12 3.13
CA THR A 310 -22.16 -5.88 3.90
C THR A 310 -22.15 -4.69 2.95
N VAL A 311 -22.88 -3.61 3.28
CA VAL A 311 -22.95 -2.38 2.48
C VAL A 311 -21.54 -1.96 2.07
N SER A 312 -21.23 -2.11 0.80
CA SER A 312 -19.93 -1.78 0.24
C SER A 312 -20.11 -0.84 -0.92
N ALA A 313 -19.15 0.07 -1.10
CA ALA A 313 -19.18 1.06 -2.17
C ALA A 313 -19.30 0.43 -3.58
N SER A 314 -18.96 -0.85 -3.72
CA SER A 314 -19.11 -1.63 -4.95
C SER A 314 -20.56 -2.04 -5.26
N THR A 315 -21.41 -2.23 -4.24
CA THR A 315 -22.80 -2.67 -4.38
C THR A 315 -23.80 -1.51 -4.34
N ARG A 316 -23.51 -0.47 -3.55
CA ARG A 316 -24.33 0.75 -3.47
C ARG A 316 -23.44 1.98 -3.44
N ALA A 317 -23.89 3.04 -4.09
CA ALA A 317 -23.18 4.31 -4.04
C ALA A 317 -23.28 4.91 -2.64
N GLU A 318 -22.13 5.12 -2.02
CA GLU A 318 -22.04 5.70 -0.67
C GLU A 318 -21.62 7.18 -0.77
N PRO A 319 -22.33 8.11 -0.11
CA PRO A 319 -22.06 9.55 -0.19
C PRO A 319 -20.63 9.92 0.25
N GLU A 320 -20.07 9.23 1.24
CA GLU A 320 -18.77 9.56 1.84
C GLU A 320 -17.57 9.03 1.02
N VAL A 321 -17.81 8.12 0.06
CA VAL A 321 -16.74 7.48 -0.74
C VAL A 321 -16.41 8.35 -1.97
N ILE A 322 -15.91 9.55 -1.69
CA ILE A 322 -15.42 10.50 -2.71
C ILE A 322 -13.99 10.08 -3.07
N ARG A 323 -13.78 9.63 -4.30
CA ARG A 323 -12.45 9.18 -4.77
C ARG A 323 -11.63 10.34 -5.34
N PRO A 324 -10.28 10.26 -5.30
CA PRO A 324 -9.42 11.24 -5.97
C PRO A 324 -9.72 11.37 -7.48
N PRO A 325 -9.45 12.53 -8.09
CA PRO A 325 -9.68 12.72 -9.52
C PRO A 325 -8.86 11.74 -10.36
N GLY A 326 -9.46 11.20 -11.42
CA GLY A 326 -8.84 10.19 -12.29
C GLY A 326 -8.99 8.75 -11.80
N SER A 327 -9.65 8.53 -10.66
CA SER A 327 -10.00 7.19 -10.20
C SER A 327 -10.89 6.44 -11.20
N LEU A 328 -10.60 5.16 -11.40
CA LEU A 328 -11.44 4.25 -12.17
C LEU A 328 -12.85 4.08 -11.55
N PRO A 329 -13.82 3.52 -12.29
CA PRO A 329 -15.07 3.03 -11.70
C PRO A 329 -14.79 2.16 -10.46
N GLU A 330 -15.66 2.22 -9.45
CA GLU A 330 -15.38 1.63 -8.12
C GLU A 330 -14.94 0.16 -8.19
N GLU A 331 -15.62 -0.67 -8.99
CA GLU A 331 -15.27 -2.08 -9.14
C GLU A 331 -13.85 -2.29 -9.71
N ASP A 332 -13.45 -1.51 -10.71
CA ASP A 332 -12.11 -1.60 -11.31
C ASP A 332 -11.04 -0.96 -10.42
N PHE A 333 -11.41 0.08 -9.68
CA PHE A 333 -10.55 0.71 -8.69
C PHE A 333 -10.17 -0.29 -7.57
N LEU A 334 -11.15 -1.02 -7.03
CA LEU A 334 -10.95 -2.04 -5.99
C LEU A 334 -10.19 -3.28 -6.48
N LYS A 335 -10.15 -3.53 -7.79
CA LYS A 335 -9.29 -4.57 -8.39
C LYS A 335 -7.83 -4.13 -8.49
N ARG A 336 -7.53 -2.82 -8.46
CA ARG A 336 -6.18 -2.30 -8.75
C ARG A 336 -5.52 -1.54 -7.60
N CYS A 337 -6.26 -1.05 -6.61
CA CYS A 337 -5.72 -0.24 -5.53
C CYS A 337 -4.92 -1.08 -4.52
N LEU A 338 -3.61 -0.84 -4.41
CA LEU A 338 -2.73 -1.57 -3.48
C LEU A 338 -2.79 -1.07 -2.04
N LYS A 339 -3.54 0.00 -1.74
CA LYS A 339 -3.62 0.56 -0.38
C LYS A 339 -2.23 0.95 0.16
N CYS A 340 -1.35 1.43 -0.73
CA CYS A 340 0.04 1.80 -0.42
C CYS A 340 0.22 3.19 0.22
N GLY A 341 -0.78 4.07 0.11
CA GLY A 341 -0.76 5.40 0.74
C GLY A 341 -0.01 6.50 0.00
N GLU A 342 0.65 6.23 -1.14
CA GLU A 342 1.42 7.26 -1.88
C GLU A 342 0.56 8.44 -2.36
N CYS A 343 -0.67 8.16 -2.79
CA CYS A 343 -1.62 9.22 -3.18
C CYS A 343 -2.07 10.11 -2.00
N MET A 344 -2.08 9.57 -0.78
CA MET A 344 -2.37 10.34 0.44
C MET A 344 -1.18 11.26 0.76
N ARG A 345 0.03 10.70 0.71
CA ARG A 345 1.28 11.42 0.97
C ARG A 345 1.49 12.62 0.06
N VAL A 346 1.19 12.46 -1.22
CA VAL A 346 1.40 13.51 -2.22
C VAL A 346 0.35 14.63 -2.18
N CYS A 347 -0.69 14.48 -1.35
CA CYS A 347 -1.79 15.43 -1.27
C CYS A 347 -1.37 16.70 -0.51
N PRO A 348 -1.26 17.88 -1.17
CA PRO A 348 -0.75 19.09 -0.52
C PRO A 348 -1.69 19.65 0.56
N THR A 349 -2.99 19.39 0.43
CA THR A 349 -4.03 19.83 1.36
C THR A 349 -4.36 18.79 2.43
N ASN A 350 -3.77 17.59 2.33
CA ASN A 350 -4.11 16.43 3.14
C ASN A 350 -5.61 16.04 3.13
N ALA A 351 -6.26 16.29 2.00
CA ALA A 351 -7.66 15.93 1.80
C ALA A 351 -7.86 14.42 1.62
N ILE A 352 -6.86 13.73 1.05
CA ILE A 352 -6.94 12.29 0.76
C ILE A 352 -6.54 11.51 2.02
N GLN A 353 -7.48 10.74 2.52
CA GLN A 353 -7.40 9.99 3.76
C GLN A 353 -7.66 8.50 3.51
N PRO A 354 -7.17 7.60 4.37
CA PRO A 354 -7.53 6.20 4.29
C PRO A 354 -8.96 5.99 4.78
N ALA A 355 -9.77 5.32 3.95
CA ALA A 355 -11.05 4.79 4.38
C ALA A 355 -10.83 3.70 5.44
N LEU A 356 -11.65 3.75 6.48
CA LEU A 356 -11.77 2.69 7.47
C LEU A 356 -12.91 1.77 7.06
N LEU A 357 -14.15 2.19 7.29
CA LEU A 357 -15.36 1.41 7.05
C LEU A 357 -16.42 2.14 6.24
N GLU A 358 -16.15 3.37 5.80
CA GLU A 358 -17.09 4.24 5.08
C GLU A 358 -17.67 3.54 3.84
N GLY A 359 -16.85 2.81 3.07
CA GLY A 359 -17.31 2.02 1.92
C GLY A 359 -17.35 0.51 2.15
N GLY A 360 -17.38 0.06 3.41
CA GLY A 360 -17.31 -1.36 3.78
C GLY A 360 -15.90 -1.96 3.73
N PHE A 361 -15.78 -3.24 4.08
CA PHE A 361 -14.48 -3.92 4.26
C PHE A 361 -13.60 -3.97 2.99
N GLU A 362 -14.18 -4.02 1.79
CA GLU A 362 -13.41 -3.98 0.54
C GLU A 362 -12.55 -2.71 0.43
N THR A 363 -13.13 -1.59 0.90
CA THR A 363 -12.55 -0.24 0.84
C THR A 363 -11.57 0.06 1.96
N LEU A 364 -11.38 -0.84 2.91
CA LEU A 364 -10.44 -0.64 4.02
C LEU A 364 -9.06 -0.21 3.50
N TRP A 365 -8.53 0.89 4.01
CA TRP A 365 -7.27 1.55 3.62
C TRP A 365 -7.20 2.10 2.18
N THR A 366 -8.32 2.18 1.47
CA THR A 366 -8.36 2.84 0.15
C THR A 366 -8.47 4.36 0.29
N PRO A 367 -7.98 5.17 -0.67
CA PRO A 367 -8.03 6.63 -0.57
C PRO A 367 -9.45 7.19 -0.78
N ILE A 368 -9.93 7.98 0.17
CA ILE A 368 -11.15 8.80 0.08
C ILE A 368 -10.82 10.26 0.39
N LEU A 369 -11.66 11.18 -0.08
CA LEU A 369 -11.53 12.60 0.19
C LEU A 369 -12.36 12.96 1.43
N ILE A 370 -11.72 13.48 2.48
CA ILE A 370 -12.40 14.00 3.67
C ILE A 370 -12.28 15.53 3.69
N ASN A 371 -13.36 16.18 3.25
CA ASN A 371 -13.35 17.62 2.98
C ASN A 371 -13.21 18.51 4.21
N ARG A 372 -13.45 17.98 5.41
CA ARG A 372 -13.20 18.72 6.67
C ARG A 372 -11.71 18.81 7.02
N ILE A 373 -10.87 17.90 6.52
CA ILE A 373 -9.42 17.91 6.79
C ILE A 373 -8.69 18.77 5.76
N GLY A 374 -9.10 18.68 4.49
CA GLY A 374 -8.56 19.44 3.37
C GLY A 374 -9.47 19.35 2.16
N TYR A 375 -9.07 19.90 1.01
CA TYR A 375 -9.87 19.89 -0.22
C TYR A 375 -9.05 19.48 -1.44
N CYS A 376 -9.68 19.09 -2.54
CA CYS A 376 -8.99 18.81 -3.80
C CYS A 376 -8.58 20.13 -4.48
N GLU A 377 -7.29 20.45 -4.47
CA GLU A 377 -6.74 21.66 -5.11
C GLU A 377 -7.00 21.66 -6.62
N TYR A 378 -7.51 22.76 -7.18
CA TYR A 378 -8.07 22.82 -8.54
C TYR A 378 -7.07 22.37 -9.61
N ASN A 379 -5.85 22.91 -9.57
CA ASN A 379 -4.79 22.65 -10.56
C ASN A 379 -3.86 21.45 -10.22
N CYS A 380 -4.19 20.65 -9.20
CA CYS A 380 -3.32 19.55 -8.75
C CYS A 380 -3.71 18.18 -9.36
N VAL A 381 -2.74 17.45 -9.92
CA VAL A 381 -2.93 16.11 -10.53
C VAL A 381 -2.02 15.02 -9.93
N LEU A 382 -1.32 15.33 -8.84
CA LEU A 382 -0.22 14.51 -8.31
C LEU A 382 -0.64 13.07 -7.93
N CYS A 383 -1.84 12.88 -7.40
CA CYS A 383 -2.34 11.56 -6.96
C CYS A 383 -2.35 10.51 -8.08
N GLY A 384 -2.62 10.90 -9.33
CA GLY A 384 -2.60 10.00 -10.49
C GLY A 384 -1.18 9.68 -10.97
N HIS A 385 -0.23 10.59 -10.79
CA HIS A 385 1.17 10.37 -11.18
C HIS A 385 1.91 9.42 -10.23
N VAL A 386 1.48 9.34 -8.97
CA VAL A 386 2.08 8.43 -7.98
C VAL A 386 1.40 7.06 -7.91
N CYS A 387 0.38 6.77 -8.72
CA CYS A 387 -0.30 5.48 -8.68
C CYS A 387 0.47 4.41 -9.48
N PRO A 388 1.02 3.34 -8.84
CA PRO A 388 1.80 2.33 -9.55
C PRO A 388 0.97 1.42 -10.46
N THR A 389 -0.30 1.19 -10.11
CA THR A 389 -1.20 0.24 -10.79
C THR A 389 -2.15 0.90 -11.79
N GLY A 390 -2.17 2.23 -11.84
CA GLY A 390 -3.16 2.97 -12.63
C GLY A 390 -4.59 2.85 -12.11
N ALA A 391 -4.79 2.53 -10.81
CA ALA A 391 -6.09 2.64 -10.16
C ALA A 391 -6.62 4.09 -10.18
N ILE A 392 -5.69 5.04 -10.07
CA ILE A 392 -5.90 6.46 -10.37
C ILE A 392 -5.11 6.75 -11.64
N LYS A 393 -5.80 7.15 -12.70
CA LYS A 393 -5.17 7.49 -13.98
C LYS A 393 -4.36 8.78 -13.83
N PRO A 394 -3.15 8.88 -14.41
CA PRO A 394 -2.42 10.13 -14.49
C PRO A 394 -3.17 11.09 -15.40
N LEU A 395 -3.70 12.19 -14.84
CA LEU A 395 -4.42 13.22 -15.57
C LEU A 395 -3.49 14.38 -15.92
N LYS A 396 -3.76 15.06 -17.04
CA LYS A 396 -3.19 16.39 -17.28
C LYS A 396 -4.02 17.45 -16.53
N VAL A 397 -3.41 18.57 -16.15
CA VAL A 397 -4.15 19.67 -15.49
C VAL A 397 -5.31 20.15 -16.36
N ALA A 398 -5.07 20.31 -17.67
CA ALA A 398 -6.10 20.68 -18.64
C ALA A 398 -7.27 19.67 -18.68
N GLU A 399 -7.00 18.38 -18.55
CA GLU A 399 -8.03 17.33 -18.50
C GLU A 399 -8.85 17.42 -17.22
N LYS A 400 -8.19 17.63 -16.07
CA LYS A 400 -8.86 17.75 -14.78
C LYS A 400 -9.84 18.93 -14.76
N ILE A 401 -9.40 20.09 -15.25
CA ILE A 401 -10.21 21.33 -15.22
C ILE A 401 -11.15 21.47 -16.42
N GLY A 402 -11.03 20.60 -17.43
CA GLY A 402 -11.83 20.69 -18.65
C GLY A 402 -11.42 21.83 -19.59
N ALA A 403 -10.14 22.19 -19.60
CA ALA A 403 -9.57 23.13 -20.56
C ALA A 403 -9.28 22.46 -21.91
N PRO A 404 -9.29 23.20 -23.03
CA PRO A 404 -9.03 22.66 -24.37
C PRO A 404 -7.73 21.83 -24.42
N PRO A 405 -7.74 20.64 -25.06
CA PRO A 405 -8.76 20.08 -25.95
C PRO A 405 -9.94 19.38 -25.25
N TYR A 406 -9.95 19.31 -23.92
CA TYR A 406 -11.02 18.68 -23.16
C TYR A 406 -12.19 19.64 -22.99
N LYS A 407 -13.43 19.13 -23.03
CA LYS A 407 -14.65 19.96 -22.96
C LYS A 407 -15.32 19.96 -21.59
N LYS A 408 -15.03 18.98 -20.73
CA LYS A 408 -15.69 18.80 -19.44
C LYS A 408 -14.66 18.54 -18.34
N PRO A 409 -14.78 19.19 -17.17
CA PRO A 409 -13.93 18.89 -16.04
C PRO A 409 -14.20 17.50 -15.48
N VAL A 410 -13.20 16.93 -14.81
CA VAL A 410 -13.34 15.70 -14.04
C VAL A 410 -14.06 16.03 -12.73
N LYS A 411 -15.31 15.57 -12.60
CA LYS A 411 -16.10 15.70 -11.39
C LYS A 411 -15.86 14.52 -10.47
N ILE A 412 -15.64 14.80 -9.19
CA ILE A 412 -15.47 13.77 -8.14
C ILE A 412 -16.65 13.71 -7.17
N GLY A 413 -17.60 14.64 -7.28
CA GLY A 413 -18.80 14.70 -6.46
C GLY A 413 -19.58 15.99 -6.68
N THR A 414 -20.61 16.22 -5.87
CA THR A 414 -21.48 17.40 -5.91
C THR A 414 -21.71 17.95 -4.51
N ALA A 415 -21.73 19.27 -4.36
CA ALA A 415 -21.96 19.94 -3.07
C ALA A 415 -23.45 20.24 -2.83
N PHE A 416 -23.90 20.10 -1.58
CA PHE A 416 -25.27 20.35 -1.14
C PHE A 416 -25.28 21.17 0.16
N TYR A 417 -26.24 22.09 0.28
CA TYR A 417 -26.47 22.84 1.51
C TYR A 417 -27.45 22.11 2.43
N ASP A 418 -27.08 22.05 3.70
CA ASP A 418 -28.00 21.81 4.80
C ASP A 418 -28.60 23.15 5.23
N ARG A 419 -29.85 23.39 4.82
CA ARG A 419 -30.55 24.65 5.10
C ARG A 419 -30.76 24.89 6.60
N GLY A 420 -30.75 23.84 7.43
CA GLY A 420 -30.87 23.97 8.89
C GLY A 420 -29.58 24.44 9.58
N ARG A 421 -28.43 24.36 8.89
CA ARG A 421 -27.11 24.75 9.43
C ARG A 421 -26.53 25.97 8.74
N CYS A 422 -26.93 26.24 7.50
CA CYS A 422 -26.39 27.33 6.71
C CYS A 422 -26.81 28.68 7.30
N LEU A 423 -25.84 29.51 7.68
CA LEU A 423 -26.07 30.77 8.41
C LEU A 423 -27.09 31.71 7.72
N PRO A 424 -27.04 31.93 6.39
CA PRO A 424 -28.05 32.73 5.69
C PRO A 424 -29.44 32.10 5.61
N TRP A 425 -29.53 30.76 5.69
CA TRP A 425 -30.80 30.04 5.62
C TRP A 425 -31.46 29.87 6.99
N ALA A 426 -30.68 29.47 8.01
CA ALA A 426 -31.18 29.11 9.33
C ALA A 426 -31.20 30.29 10.31
N MET A 427 -30.23 31.20 10.24
CA MET A 427 -29.99 32.23 11.27
C MET A 427 -30.12 33.66 10.76
N ASN A 428 -30.42 33.88 9.47
CA ASN A 428 -30.46 35.21 8.85
C ASN A 428 -29.14 36.01 9.00
N ILE A 429 -28.01 35.30 9.10
CA ILE A 429 -26.66 35.87 9.18
C ILE A 429 -26.03 35.82 7.80
N GLU A 430 -25.46 36.93 7.34
CA GLU A 430 -24.79 36.99 6.04
C GLU A 430 -23.48 36.20 6.04
N CYS A 431 -23.26 35.41 5.01
CA CYS A 431 -22.06 34.61 4.84
C CYS A 431 -21.79 34.38 3.35
N ILE A 432 -20.66 34.88 2.84
CA ILE A 432 -20.29 34.78 1.42
C ILE A 432 -19.16 33.77 1.14
N VAL A 433 -18.65 33.11 2.18
CA VAL A 433 -17.40 32.33 2.15
C VAL A 433 -17.37 31.30 1.01
N CYS A 434 -18.47 30.59 0.80
CA CYS A 434 -18.54 29.50 -0.17
C CYS A 434 -18.42 29.93 -1.64
N GLU A 435 -18.96 31.11 -2.00
CA GLU A 435 -18.80 31.68 -3.33
C GLU A 435 -17.38 32.23 -3.53
N GLU A 436 -16.84 32.92 -2.52
CA GLU A 436 -15.49 33.50 -2.57
C GLU A 436 -14.42 32.44 -2.85
N VAL A 437 -14.52 31.28 -2.20
CA VAL A 437 -13.54 30.20 -2.33
C VAL A 437 -13.81 29.26 -3.51
N CYS A 438 -14.91 29.43 -4.25
CA CYS A 438 -15.24 28.55 -5.36
C CYS A 438 -14.24 28.74 -6.52
N PRO A 439 -13.47 27.71 -6.91
CA PRO A 439 -12.36 27.87 -7.85
C PRO A 439 -12.79 27.74 -9.32
N THR A 440 -14.03 27.35 -9.59
CA THR A 440 -14.52 27.17 -10.97
C THR A 440 -14.79 28.51 -11.63
N SER A 441 -14.60 28.58 -12.95
CA SER A 441 -14.95 29.75 -13.76
C SER A 441 -15.80 29.28 -14.95
N PRO A 442 -17.11 29.54 -15.00
CA PRO A 442 -17.92 30.27 -14.00
C PRO A 442 -18.01 29.58 -12.63
N LYS A 443 -18.30 30.36 -11.58
CA LYS A 443 -18.45 29.85 -10.20
C LYS A 443 -19.66 28.92 -10.11
N ALA A 444 -19.48 27.77 -9.47
CA ALA A 444 -20.55 26.81 -9.24
C ALA A 444 -21.49 27.18 -8.10
N ILE A 445 -21.14 28.21 -7.32
CA ILE A 445 -21.92 28.69 -6.18
C ILE A 445 -22.28 30.14 -6.48
N TRP A 446 -23.56 30.48 -6.33
CA TRP A 446 -24.11 31.81 -6.59
C TRP A 446 -25.10 32.20 -5.49
N PHE A 447 -25.39 33.49 -5.37
CA PHE A 447 -26.32 34.03 -4.36
C PHE A 447 -27.59 34.61 -4.95
N GLU A 448 -28.73 34.24 -4.36
CA GLU A 448 -30.00 34.92 -4.54
C GLU A 448 -30.14 36.01 -3.47
N HIS A 449 -30.56 37.21 -3.87
CA HIS A 449 -30.85 38.29 -2.93
C HIS A 449 -32.31 38.20 -2.50
N VAL A 450 -32.54 37.97 -1.21
CA VAL A 450 -33.89 37.77 -0.65
C VAL A 450 -34.09 38.71 0.53
N ASP A 451 -35.17 39.47 0.51
CA ASP A 451 -35.59 40.30 1.64
C ASP A 451 -36.31 39.45 2.68
N VAL A 452 -35.76 39.40 3.89
CA VAL A 452 -36.32 38.62 5.00
C VAL A 452 -36.72 39.57 6.12
N THR A 453 -37.93 39.40 6.63
CA THR A 453 -38.42 40.09 7.83
C THR A 453 -37.91 39.37 9.06
N LEU A 454 -37.11 40.06 9.87
CA LEU A 454 -36.62 39.57 11.15
C LEU A 454 -37.74 39.54 12.18
N ARG A 455 -37.53 38.80 13.28
CA ARG A 455 -38.46 38.75 14.42
C ARG A 455 -38.77 40.14 15.00
N ASP A 456 -37.82 41.06 14.88
CA ASP A 456 -37.95 42.44 15.36
C ASP A 456 -38.67 43.37 14.35
N GLY A 457 -39.29 42.82 13.29
CA GLY A 457 -39.99 43.58 12.24
C GLY A 457 -39.09 44.29 11.23
N LYS A 458 -37.78 44.34 11.47
CA LYS A 458 -36.80 44.93 10.54
C LYS A 458 -36.67 44.06 9.28
N LYS A 459 -36.69 44.69 8.11
CA LYS A 459 -36.35 44.03 6.83
C LYS A 459 -34.84 44.01 6.64
N LYS A 460 -34.30 42.86 6.26
CA LYS A 460 -32.89 42.69 5.91
C LYS A 460 -32.79 41.93 4.60
N THR A 461 -32.09 42.50 3.63
CA THR A 461 -31.70 41.79 2.40
C THR A 461 -30.59 40.82 2.74
N LEU A 462 -30.76 39.54 2.38
CA LEU A 462 -29.80 38.48 2.63
C LEU A 462 -29.38 37.82 1.33
N LYS A 463 -28.10 37.44 1.25
CA LYS A 463 -27.55 36.61 0.18
C LYS A 463 -27.71 35.14 0.53
N ARG A 464 -28.68 34.46 -0.08
CA ARG A 464 -28.92 33.02 0.12
C ARG A 464 -28.14 32.20 -0.92
N PRO A 465 -27.26 31.28 -0.50
CA PRO A 465 -26.43 30.54 -1.45
C PRO A 465 -27.17 29.38 -2.11
N HIS A 466 -26.83 29.15 -3.37
CA HIS A 466 -27.25 28.01 -4.19
C HIS A 466 -26.04 27.38 -4.88
N VAL A 467 -26.09 26.07 -5.14
CA VAL A 467 -25.08 25.34 -5.91
C VAL A 467 -25.68 25.00 -7.27
N ASP A 468 -24.94 25.26 -8.34
CA ASP A 468 -25.18 24.68 -9.66
C ASP A 468 -24.42 23.34 -9.79
N PRO A 469 -25.12 22.19 -9.80
CA PRO A 469 -24.51 20.87 -9.98
C PRO A 469 -23.79 20.68 -11.33
N GLN A 470 -24.15 21.45 -12.36
CA GLN A 470 -23.51 21.35 -13.68
C GLN A 470 -22.10 21.91 -13.68
N LEU A 471 -21.85 22.96 -12.90
CA LEU A 471 -20.54 23.58 -12.75
C LEU A 471 -19.74 22.99 -11.58
N CYS A 472 -20.42 22.46 -10.56
CA CYS A 472 -19.77 21.86 -9.40
C CYS A 472 -18.89 20.65 -9.80
N ILE A 473 -17.63 20.66 -9.35
CA ILE A 473 -16.68 19.55 -9.57
C ILE A 473 -16.48 18.66 -8.33
N GLY A 474 -17.07 19.04 -7.19
CA GLY A 474 -16.96 18.28 -5.94
C GLY A 474 -15.60 18.41 -5.23
N CYS A 475 -14.87 19.51 -5.44
CA CYS A 475 -13.53 19.69 -4.86
C CYS A 475 -13.49 19.80 -3.33
N GLY A 476 -14.60 20.12 -2.67
CA GLY A 476 -14.69 20.16 -1.21
C GLY A 476 -14.19 21.42 -0.52
N ILE A 477 -13.67 22.42 -1.25
CA ILE A 477 -13.12 23.64 -0.63
C ILE A 477 -14.17 24.46 0.13
N CYS A 478 -15.42 24.45 -0.34
CA CYS A 478 -16.53 25.12 0.33
C CYS A 478 -16.89 24.46 1.67
N GLU A 479 -16.83 23.12 1.76
CA GLU A 479 -17.03 22.36 2.99
C GLU A 479 -15.88 22.56 3.98
N TYR A 480 -14.64 22.59 3.47
CA TYR A 480 -13.43 22.84 4.25
C TYR A 480 -13.42 24.23 4.90
N LYS A 481 -13.80 25.26 4.14
CA LYS A 481 -13.78 26.67 4.59
C LYS A 481 -15.07 27.09 5.30
N CYS A 482 -16.07 26.21 5.40
CA CYS A 482 -17.32 26.52 6.06
C CYS A 482 -17.06 26.91 7.54
N PRO A 483 -17.55 28.10 7.99
CA PRO A 483 -17.32 28.57 9.37
C PRO A 483 -18.09 27.78 10.44
N VAL A 484 -18.99 26.88 10.03
CA VAL A 484 -19.69 25.97 10.94
C VAL A 484 -18.73 24.82 11.32
N HIS A 485 -18.40 24.73 12.61
CA HIS A 485 -17.28 23.90 13.11
C HIS A 485 -17.58 22.41 13.23
N ASP A 486 -18.82 22.00 13.56
CA ASP A 486 -19.21 20.59 13.70
C ASP A 486 -19.40 19.93 12.33
N LEU A 487 -20.64 19.70 11.87
CA LEU A 487 -20.92 19.35 10.48
C LEU A 487 -21.11 20.64 9.68
N ALA A 488 -20.30 20.79 8.64
CA ALA A 488 -20.38 21.93 7.74
C ALA A 488 -21.80 22.09 7.17
N ALA A 489 -22.21 23.34 7.00
CA ALA A 489 -23.48 23.66 6.37
C ALA A 489 -23.54 23.32 4.88
N ILE A 490 -22.39 23.18 4.22
CA ILE A 490 -22.27 22.69 2.85
C ILE A 490 -21.40 21.44 2.88
N ARG A 491 -21.88 20.36 2.26
CA ARG A 491 -21.21 19.06 2.24
C ARG A 491 -21.15 18.52 0.82
N VAL A 492 -20.05 17.89 0.45
CA VAL A 492 -19.93 17.19 -0.83
C VAL A 492 -20.32 15.73 -0.64
N SER A 493 -21.03 15.19 -1.62
CA SER A 493 -21.34 13.77 -1.75
C SER A 493 -20.76 13.24 -3.06
N SER A 494 -20.48 11.94 -3.13
CA SER A 494 -19.97 11.26 -4.33
C SER A 494 -20.90 11.30 -5.54
N ILE A 495 -22.16 11.71 -5.37
CA ILE A 495 -23.16 11.83 -6.44
C ILE A 495 -22.70 12.77 -7.56
N GLY A 496 -22.92 12.38 -8.82
CA GLY A 496 -22.56 13.17 -10.00
C GLY A 496 -21.08 13.06 -10.40
N GLU A 497 -20.33 12.15 -9.79
CA GLU A 497 -18.94 11.87 -10.16
C GLU A 497 -18.80 11.34 -11.60
N THR A 498 -17.71 11.70 -12.28
CA THR A 498 -17.45 11.31 -13.68
C THR A 498 -17.19 9.81 -13.83
N ARG A 499 -16.70 9.14 -12.78
CA ARG A 499 -16.29 7.73 -12.84
C ARG A 499 -17.45 6.73 -12.80
N SER A 500 -18.62 7.12 -12.28
CA SER A 500 -19.75 6.22 -12.08
C SER A 500 -20.93 6.63 -12.93
N ARG A 501 -21.43 5.71 -13.78
CA ARG A 501 -22.67 5.95 -14.54
C ARG A 501 -23.93 5.75 -13.71
N ARG A 502 -23.83 5.03 -12.59
CA ARG A 502 -24.96 4.69 -11.71
C ARG A 502 -25.22 5.79 -10.68
N ASN A 503 -24.16 6.42 -10.17
CA ASN A 503 -24.25 7.44 -9.12
C ASN A 503 -24.45 8.84 -9.73
N GLN A 504 -25.61 9.08 -10.34
CA GLN A 504 -25.96 10.32 -11.03
C GLN A 504 -27.27 10.91 -10.48
N LEU A 505 -27.44 12.23 -10.62
CA LEU A 505 -28.71 12.90 -10.34
C LEU A 505 -29.76 12.41 -11.35
N ILE A 506 -30.84 11.81 -10.86
CA ILE A 506 -31.85 11.13 -11.70
C ILE A 506 -32.66 12.13 -12.52
N LEU A 507 -32.99 13.28 -11.93
CA LEU A 507 -33.67 14.38 -12.60
C LEU A 507 -32.61 15.38 -13.09
N LYS A 508 -32.57 15.62 -14.39
CA LYS A 508 -31.77 16.72 -14.95
C LYS A 508 -32.44 18.03 -14.58
N LEU A 509 -31.65 19.00 -14.13
CA LEU A 509 -32.08 20.39 -14.03
C LEU A 509 -32.51 20.84 -15.42
N GLN A 510 -33.80 21.13 -15.59
CA GLN A 510 -34.36 21.74 -16.80
C GLN A 510 -33.96 23.20 -16.90
#